data_AF-A0A077WBY0-F1
#
_entry.id   AF-A0A077WBY0-F1
#
_cell.length_a   1.000
_cell.length_b   1.000
_cell.length_c   1.000
_cell.angle_alpha   90.00
_cell.angle_beta   90.00
_cell.angle_gamma   90.00
#
_symmetry.space_group_name_H-M   'P 1'
#
loop_
_entity.id
_entity.type
_entity.pdbx_description
1 polymer ?
#
loop_
_entity_poly.entity_id
_entity_poly.type
_entity_poly.pdbx_seq_one_letter_code
_entity_poly.pdbx_strand_id
1 'polypeptide(L)'
;MGKGFTLEGIEGQDLAELFHQAFARKELNIVVTALVNDTVGTLVAHAYSHPGACIGFIYGTGVNASYPEKISRIGKLHMGNGGVSNLSEQHAEQEQQYNDAIMLINTEIDLFGNESYLPLTPFDKALDEQHSQPKFQTYEKMMSGAYLGELTRLVIVSLTTEHKVLFGGCLPSQWKEPWTLTTTWMSEMESSMQDNEQRLAKFQEWIAAESSDNDDPSTITTATSEDMEHLMQICTMISSRAATLASAAMAAIIEQQGLLLDNEEGNNINDPIIIGVNGSTFEKYPQMQQRIYAKLRSWFGDQVAERIQLDLAKDGSSIGGALIAMLYHPR
;
A
#
# COMPACT_ATOMS: atom_id res chain seq x y z
N MET A 1 17.59 0.39 1.10
CA MET A 1 16.62 -0.12 0.11
C MET A 1 15.46 -0.77 0.83
N GLY A 2 14.22 -0.57 0.38
CA GLY A 2 13.03 -1.21 0.95
C GLY A 2 12.83 -2.63 0.43
N LYS A 3 11.84 -3.34 1.01
CA LYS A 3 11.37 -4.67 0.54
C LYS A 3 12.43 -5.79 0.53
N GLY A 4 13.45 -5.72 1.39
CA GLY A 4 14.38 -6.84 1.64
C GLY A 4 15.55 -7.01 0.65
N PHE A 5 15.72 -6.10 -0.32
CA PHE A 5 16.88 -6.15 -1.23
C PHE A 5 18.16 -5.67 -0.53
N THR A 6 19.20 -6.50 -0.60
CA THR A 6 20.57 -6.13 -0.21
C THR A 6 21.46 -6.27 -1.42
N LEU A 7 21.83 -5.13 -2.02
CA LEU A 7 22.75 -5.08 -3.16
C LEU A 7 23.91 -4.17 -2.81
N GLU A 8 25.12 -4.73 -2.80
CA GLU A 8 26.34 -3.98 -2.51
C GLU A 8 26.80 -3.16 -3.72
N GLY A 9 27.29 -1.95 -3.48
CA GLY A 9 27.92 -1.11 -4.50
C GLY A 9 26.98 -0.42 -5.49
N ILE A 10 25.65 -0.54 -5.34
CA ILE A 10 24.67 0.10 -6.25
C ILE A 10 24.20 1.47 -5.74
N GLU A 11 24.24 1.70 -4.42
CA GLU A 11 23.78 2.97 -3.84
C GLU A 11 24.59 4.16 -4.39
N GLY A 12 23.88 5.18 -4.86
CA GLY A 12 24.46 6.37 -5.51
C GLY A 12 24.82 6.20 -6.99
N GLN A 13 24.63 5.01 -7.58
CA GLN A 13 24.83 4.82 -9.02
C GLN A 13 23.56 5.14 -9.83
N ASP A 14 23.75 5.56 -11.07
CA ASP A 14 22.66 5.71 -12.03
C ASP A 14 22.22 4.32 -12.54
N LEU A 15 20.98 3.95 -12.23
CA LEU A 15 20.42 2.67 -12.63
C LEU A 15 20.31 2.53 -14.16
N ALA A 16 20.04 3.63 -14.89
CA ALA A 16 19.97 3.58 -16.36
C ALA A 16 21.34 3.22 -16.96
N GLU A 17 22.42 3.79 -16.42
CA GLU A 17 23.78 3.47 -16.84
C GLU A 17 24.11 1.99 -16.56
N LEU A 18 23.76 1.50 -15.36
CA LEU A 18 23.95 0.09 -15.00
C LEU A 18 23.21 -0.85 -15.96
N PHE A 19 21.99 -0.52 -16.36
CA PHE A 19 21.24 -1.26 -17.38
C PHE A 19 21.90 -1.20 -18.75
N HIS A 20 22.31 -0.02 -19.21
CA HIS A 20 22.99 0.12 -20.52
C HIS A 20 24.29 -0.68 -20.56
N GLN A 21 25.10 -0.68 -19.50
CA GLN A 21 26.29 -1.53 -19.38
C GLN A 21 25.92 -3.02 -19.46
N ALA A 22 24.82 -3.44 -18.83
CA ALA A 22 24.34 -4.82 -18.91
C ALA A 22 23.86 -5.20 -20.31
N PHE A 23 23.15 -4.32 -21.00
CA PHE A 23 22.71 -4.51 -22.38
C PHE A 23 23.89 -4.59 -23.34
N ALA A 24 24.91 -3.74 -23.17
CA ALA A 24 26.14 -3.78 -23.96
C ALA A 24 26.88 -5.11 -23.83
N ARG A 25 27.01 -5.66 -22.60
CA ARG A 25 27.61 -6.99 -22.37
C ARG A 25 26.85 -8.14 -23.06
N LYS A 26 25.59 -7.92 -23.41
CA LYS A 26 24.72 -8.89 -24.09
C LYS A 26 24.49 -8.55 -25.56
N GLU A 27 25.14 -7.52 -26.09
CA GLU A 27 24.96 -7.03 -27.46
C GLU A 27 23.49 -6.68 -27.78
N LEU A 28 22.74 -6.19 -26.79
CA LEU A 28 21.35 -5.79 -26.93
C LEU A 28 21.24 -4.29 -27.26
N ASN A 29 20.53 -3.97 -28.34
CA ASN A 29 20.23 -2.59 -28.72
C ASN A 29 18.97 -2.07 -27.99
N ILE A 30 19.09 -1.82 -26.69
CA ILE A 30 18.01 -1.33 -25.82
C ILE A 30 18.45 -0.03 -25.15
N VAL A 31 17.58 0.98 -25.21
CA VAL A 31 17.78 2.27 -24.54
C VAL A 31 16.74 2.42 -23.44
N VAL A 32 17.20 2.54 -22.19
CA VAL A 32 16.36 3.01 -21.08
C VAL A 32 16.01 4.49 -21.30
N THR A 33 14.75 4.79 -21.58
CA THR A 33 14.26 6.17 -21.78
C THR A 33 13.53 6.73 -20.57
N ALA A 34 13.04 5.87 -19.69
CA ALA A 34 12.35 6.24 -18.46
C ALA A 34 12.62 5.21 -17.36
N LEU A 35 12.78 5.71 -16.13
CA LEU A 35 12.76 4.91 -14.92
C LEU A 35 11.63 5.45 -14.06
N VAL A 36 10.67 4.58 -13.72
CA VAL A 36 9.41 4.99 -13.11
C VAL A 36 9.10 4.14 -11.88
N ASN A 37 8.48 4.76 -10.88
CA ASN A 37 7.88 4.04 -9.76
C ASN A 37 6.56 3.37 -10.21
N ASP A 38 6.24 2.23 -9.60
CA ASP A 38 5.07 1.42 -9.92
C ASP A 38 3.74 2.15 -9.72
N THR A 39 3.64 3.04 -8.73
CA THR A 39 2.47 3.91 -8.51
C THR A 39 2.25 4.88 -9.66
N VAL A 40 3.33 5.53 -10.14
CA VAL A 40 3.26 6.47 -11.27
C VAL A 40 2.89 5.74 -12.56
N GLY A 41 3.46 4.56 -12.78
CA GLY A 41 3.03 3.69 -13.89
C GLY A 41 1.55 3.36 -13.78
N THR A 42 1.09 2.97 -12.59
CA THR A 42 -0.33 2.67 -12.32
C THR A 42 -1.24 3.85 -12.60
N LEU A 43 -0.87 5.06 -12.16
CA LEU A 43 -1.60 6.28 -12.45
C LEU A 43 -1.69 6.53 -13.96
N VAL A 44 -0.57 6.51 -14.68
CA VAL A 44 -0.53 6.82 -16.12
C VAL A 44 -1.30 5.78 -16.94
N ALA A 45 -1.12 4.49 -16.64
CA ALA A 45 -1.86 3.43 -17.32
C ALA A 45 -3.37 3.57 -17.11
N HIS A 46 -3.80 3.87 -15.88
CA HIS A 46 -5.22 4.04 -15.58
C HIS A 46 -5.77 5.31 -16.23
N ALA A 47 -5.04 6.43 -16.16
CA ALA A 47 -5.41 7.69 -16.79
C ALA A 47 -5.55 7.61 -18.32
N TYR A 48 -4.78 6.73 -18.97
CA TYR A 48 -4.88 6.50 -20.41
C TYR A 48 -6.24 5.90 -20.82
N SER A 49 -6.81 5.03 -19.98
CA SER A 49 -8.11 4.39 -20.25
C SER A 49 -9.29 5.09 -19.57
N HIS A 50 -9.02 5.82 -18.49
CA HIS A 50 -9.98 6.57 -17.68
C HIS A 50 -9.48 8.02 -17.52
N PRO A 51 -9.73 8.90 -18.51
CA PRO A 51 -9.35 10.30 -18.41
C PRO A 51 -9.91 10.91 -17.13
N GLY A 52 -9.03 11.54 -16.32
CA GLY A 52 -9.39 12.08 -15.01
C GLY A 52 -8.96 11.21 -13.81
N ALA A 53 -8.31 10.07 -14.03
CA ALA A 53 -7.62 9.35 -12.95
C ALA A 53 -6.65 10.30 -12.22
N CYS A 54 -6.87 10.46 -10.92
CA CYS A 54 -6.20 11.46 -10.10
C CYS A 54 -5.28 10.84 -9.03
N ILE A 55 -5.37 9.53 -8.81
CA ILE A 55 -4.52 8.81 -7.86
C ILE A 55 -4.15 7.44 -8.44
N GLY A 56 -2.85 7.12 -8.44
CA GLY A 56 -2.35 5.77 -8.62
C GLY A 56 -1.92 5.21 -7.27
N PHE A 57 -2.58 4.16 -6.80
CA PHE A 57 -2.35 3.58 -5.48
C PHE A 57 -1.90 2.13 -5.59
N ILE A 58 -0.84 1.76 -4.87
CA ILE A 58 -0.38 0.38 -4.73
C ILE A 58 -0.80 -0.10 -3.35
N TYR A 59 -1.55 -1.19 -3.28
CA TYR A 59 -1.93 -1.85 -2.03
C TYR A 59 -1.85 -3.38 -2.17
N GLY A 60 -0.65 -3.90 -1.92
CA GLY A 60 -0.33 -5.32 -2.00
C GLY A 60 0.63 -5.70 -0.88
N THR A 61 1.73 -6.36 -1.24
CA THR A 61 2.86 -6.63 -0.33
C THR A 61 3.38 -5.34 0.32
N GLY A 62 3.42 -4.25 -0.43
CA GLY A 62 3.71 -2.91 0.07
C GLY A 62 2.57 -1.94 -0.19
N VAL A 63 2.75 -0.69 0.23
CA VAL A 63 1.83 0.40 -0.05
C VAL A 63 2.59 1.59 -0.61
N ASN A 64 2.07 2.24 -1.64
CA ASN A 64 2.55 3.56 -2.04
C ASN A 64 1.44 4.29 -2.82
N ALA A 65 1.57 5.59 -3.05
CA ALA A 65 0.66 6.39 -3.84
C ALA A 65 1.38 7.39 -4.74
N SER A 66 0.74 7.76 -5.84
CA SER A 66 1.12 8.87 -6.71
C SER A 66 -0.08 9.70 -7.13
N TYR A 67 0.17 10.97 -7.45
CA TYR A 67 -0.85 11.90 -7.91
C TYR A 67 -0.23 13.02 -8.78
N PRO A 68 -1.02 13.70 -9.62
CA PRO A 68 -0.58 14.90 -10.34
C PRO A 68 -0.57 16.15 -9.43
N GLU A 69 0.53 16.91 -9.42
CA GLU A 69 0.67 18.16 -8.66
C GLU A 69 1.13 19.30 -9.59
N LYS A 70 0.69 20.52 -9.31
CA LYS A 70 1.20 21.69 -10.05
C LYS A 70 2.62 22.02 -9.62
N ILE A 71 3.49 22.31 -10.58
CA ILE A 71 4.88 22.69 -10.30
C ILE A 71 4.96 23.88 -9.35
N SER A 72 4.08 24.88 -9.49
CA SER A 72 3.97 26.03 -8.57
C SER A 72 3.79 25.66 -7.09
N ARG A 73 3.22 24.49 -6.77
CA ARG A 73 3.01 24.00 -5.40
C ARG A 73 4.20 23.19 -4.87
N ILE A 74 5.17 22.84 -5.70
CA ILE A 74 6.34 22.04 -5.32
C ILE A 74 7.47 22.97 -4.89
N GLY A 75 7.42 23.44 -3.63
CA GLY A 75 8.36 24.43 -3.09
C GLY A 75 9.85 24.11 -3.31
N LYS A 76 10.25 22.82 -3.26
CA LYS A 76 11.65 22.42 -3.47
C LYS A 76 12.18 22.69 -4.89
N LEU A 77 11.33 22.78 -5.90
CA LEU A 77 11.74 23.12 -7.27
C LEU A 77 12.00 24.63 -7.43
N HIS A 78 11.40 25.45 -6.56
CA HIS A 78 11.56 26.91 -6.56
C HIS A 78 12.75 27.39 -5.70
N MET A 79 13.15 26.59 -4.71
CA MET A 79 14.24 26.93 -3.77
C MET A 79 15.66 26.89 -4.37
N GLY A 80 15.84 26.27 -5.55
CA GLY A 80 17.15 26.12 -6.20
C GLY A 80 17.47 27.18 -7.27
N ASN A 81 16.46 27.89 -7.76
CA ASN A 81 16.62 28.95 -8.76
C ASN A 81 16.75 30.28 -8.01
N GLY A 82 17.99 30.68 -7.68
CA GLY A 82 18.28 31.98 -7.08
C GLY A 82 17.48 33.07 -7.77
N GLY A 83 16.61 33.74 -6.99
CA GLY A 83 15.50 34.55 -7.48
C GLY A 83 15.85 35.35 -8.72
N VAL A 84 15.28 34.94 -9.87
CA VAL A 84 15.47 35.65 -11.13
C VAL A 84 14.51 36.85 -11.16
N SER A 85 14.78 37.79 -10.26
CA SER A 85 14.16 39.11 -10.27
C SER A 85 14.81 39.93 -11.39
N ASN A 86 14.31 39.75 -12.62
CA ASN A 86 14.34 40.67 -13.78
C ASN A 86 14.29 39.83 -15.08
N LEU A 87 13.11 39.29 -15.41
CA LEU A 87 12.88 38.52 -16.63
C LEU A 87 12.01 39.33 -17.62
N SER A 88 12.31 39.22 -18.91
CA SER A 88 11.54 39.82 -20.01
C SER A 88 10.14 39.19 -20.12
N GLU A 89 9.18 39.84 -20.79
CA GLU A 89 7.80 39.31 -20.96
C GLU A 89 7.77 37.88 -21.53
N GLN A 90 8.66 37.53 -22.47
CA GLN A 90 8.77 36.17 -23.02
C GLN A 90 9.24 35.13 -21.98
N HIS A 91 10.08 35.55 -21.03
CA HIS A 91 10.51 34.67 -19.95
C HIS A 91 9.42 34.53 -18.88
N ALA A 92 8.59 35.57 -18.67
CA ALA A 92 7.43 35.50 -17.77
C ALA A 92 6.35 34.55 -18.28
N GLU A 93 6.06 34.52 -19.59
CA GLU A 93 5.11 33.56 -20.17
C GLU A 93 5.62 32.11 -20.06
N GLN A 94 6.92 31.87 -20.31
CA GLN A 94 7.53 30.55 -20.17
C GLN A 94 7.58 30.08 -18.71
N GLU A 95 7.88 30.99 -17.78
CA GLU A 95 7.86 30.72 -16.35
C GLU A 95 6.44 30.42 -15.86
N GLN A 96 5.44 31.18 -16.31
CA GLN A 96 4.04 30.92 -16.01
C GLN A 96 3.61 29.54 -16.56
N GLN A 97 3.94 29.23 -17.82
CA GLN A 97 3.64 27.93 -18.42
C GLN A 97 4.32 26.77 -17.65
N TYR A 98 5.56 26.96 -17.20
CA TYR A 98 6.26 26.00 -16.36
C TYR A 98 5.59 25.81 -14.99
N ASN A 99 5.20 26.91 -14.34
CA ASN A 99 4.54 26.90 -13.03
C ASN A 99 3.14 26.29 -13.06
N ASP A 100 2.43 26.43 -14.19
CA ASP A 100 1.11 25.83 -14.42
C ASP A 100 1.19 24.37 -14.91
N ALA A 101 2.38 23.88 -15.27
CA ALA A 101 2.56 22.51 -15.70
C ALA A 101 2.33 21.51 -14.55
N ILE A 102 1.83 20.33 -14.92
CA ILE A 102 1.58 19.22 -14.02
C ILE A 102 2.81 18.31 -13.94
N MET A 103 3.21 17.96 -12.73
CA MET A 103 4.24 16.99 -12.41
C MET A 103 3.61 15.81 -11.66
N LEU A 104 3.89 14.58 -12.09
CA LEU A 104 3.47 13.40 -11.35
C LEU A 104 4.38 13.20 -10.12
N ILE A 105 3.79 13.12 -8.94
CA ILE A 105 4.48 12.92 -7.67
C ILE A 105 4.34 11.47 -7.26
N ASN A 106 5.47 10.78 -7.11
CA ASN A 106 5.56 9.60 -6.25
C ASN A 106 5.72 10.07 -4.80
N THR A 107 4.79 9.66 -3.94
CA THR A 107 4.73 10.14 -2.55
C THR A 107 5.67 9.38 -1.62
N GLU A 108 5.97 8.11 -1.91
CA GLU A 108 6.56 7.15 -0.94
C GLU A 108 5.85 7.24 0.42
N ILE A 109 4.50 7.25 0.41
CA ILE A 109 3.67 7.40 1.61
C ILE A 109 3.87 6.27 2.63
N ASP A 110 4.44 5.14 2.23
CA ASP A 110 4.93 4.09 3.12
C ASP A 110 5.94 4.57 4.16
N LEU A 111 6.72 5.60 3.83
CA LEU A 111 7.69 6.24 4.73
C LEU A 111 7.04 7.24 5.69
N PHE A 112 5.75 7.55 5.52
CA PHE A 112 5.03 8.41 6.43
C PHE A 112 5.04 7.83 7.83
N GLY A 113 4.94 8.71 8.82
CA GLY A 113 4.71 8.29 10.19
C GLY A 113 5.95 8.14 11.04
N ASN A 114 5.77 8.47 12.31
CA ASN A 114 6.56 7.92 13.40
C ASN A 114 5.66 7.75 14.63
N GLU A 115 6.24 7.26 15.72
CA GLU A 115 5.55 7.02 16.99
C GLU A 115 4.83 8.25 17.58
N SER A 116 5.16 9.47 17.15
CA SER A 116 4.57 10.70 17.69
C SER A 116 3.15 10.98 17.19
N TYR A 117 2.73 10.37 16.08
CA TYR A 117 1.40 10.60 15.49
C TYR A 117 0.75 9.37 14.87
N LEU A 118 1.49 8.27 14.64
CA LEU A 118 0.85 6.99 14.33
C LEU A 118 0.33 6.32 15.61
N PRO A 119 -0.89 5.78 15.63
CA PRO A 119 -1.45 5.09 16.78
C PRO A 119 -0.88 3.67 16.90
N LEU A 120 0.43 3.56 17.14
CA LEU A 120 1.11 2.26 17.22
C LEU A 120 0.68 1.50 18.47
N THR A 121 0.18 0.29 18.25
CA THR A 121 -0.11 -0.68 19.31
C THR A 121 1.18 -1.36 19.78
N PRO A 122 1.16 -2.05 20.94
CA PRO A 122 2.28 -2.90 21.34
C PRO A 122 2.67 -3.93 20.28
N PHE A 123 1.71 -4.42 19.48
CA PHE A 123 1.95 -5.39 18.40
C PHE A 123 2.66 -4.77 17.20
N ASP A 124 2.33 -3.52 16.85
CA ASP A 124 3.05 -2.80 15.79
C ASP A 124 4.52 -2.56 16.18
N LYS A 125 4.75 -2.19 17.45
CA LYS A 125 6.10 -2.00 17.99
C LYS A 125 6.90 -3.30 18.02
N ALA A 126 6.29 -4.38 18.49
CA ALA A 126 6.93 -5.70 18.53
C ALA A 126 7.30 -6.19 17.12
N LEU A 127 6.42 -6.01 16.13
CA LEU A 127 6.72 -6.33 14.73
C LEU A 127 7.88 -5.49 14.20
N ASP A 128 7.86 -4.18 14.44
CA ASP A 128 8.90 -3.26 13.95
C ASP A 128 10.28 -3.55 14.57
N GLU A 129 10.34 -3.85 15.86
CA GLU A 129 11.56 -4.19 16.59
C GLU A 129 12.23 -5.48 16.08
N GLN A 130 11.42 -6.46 15.64
CA GLN A 130 11.90 -7.74 15.09
C GLN A 130 12.19 -7.67 13.58
N HIS A 131 11.84 -6.57 12.91
CA HIS A 131 12.09 -6.39 11.49
C HIS A 131 13.60 -6.16 11.22
N SER A 132 14.09 -6.54 10.03
CA SER A 132 15.47 -6.31 9.61
C SER A 132 15.87 -4.84 9.53
N GLN A 133 14.87 -3.95 9.46
CA GLN A 133 15.01 -2.50 9.42
C GLN A 133 13.98 -1.87 10.38
N PRO A 134 14.27 -1.79 11.69
CA PRO A 134 13.41 -1.14 12.66
C PRO A 134 13.22 0.34 12.34
N LYS A 135 12.03 0.88 12.64
CA LYS A 135 11.59 2.28 12.41
C LYS A 135 11.49 2.71 10.94
N PHE A 136 11.83 1.82 10.01
CA PHE A 136 11.70 2.06 8.58
C PHE A 136 10.33 1.60 8.09
N GLN A 137 9.62 2.44 7.33
CA GLN A 137 8.29 2.16 6.76
C GLN A 137 7.21 1.79 7.80
N THR A 138 7.18 2.52 8.91
CA THR A 138 6.25 2.24 10.02
C THR A 138 4.78 2.22 9.56
N TYR A 139 4.39 3.13 8.66
CA TYR A 139 3.03 3.17 8.15
C TYR A 139 2.68 1.95 7.28
N GLU A 140 3.60 1.51 6.42
CA GLU A 140 3.44 0.28 5.63
C GLU A 140 3.27 -0.95 6.53
N LYS A 141 4.10 -1.06 7.58
CA LYS A 141 4.08 -2.16 8.55
C LYS A 141 2.73 -2.33 9.26
N MET A 142 1.95 -1.26 9.39
CA MET A 142 0.63 -1.31 10.01
C MET A 142 -0.47 -1.89 9.11
N MET A 143 -0.27 -1.97 7.79
CA MET A 143 -1.40 -2.25 6.89
C MET A 143 -1.10 -3.08 5.65
N SER A 144 0.15 -3.16 5.17
CA SER A 144 0.42 -3.87 3.93
C SER A 144 0.27 -5.38 4.09
N GLY A 145 0.02 -6.05 2.97
CA GLY A 145 -0.15 -7.49 2.92
C GLY A 145 1.10 -8.28 3.33
N ALA A 146 2.28 -7.66 3.43
CA ALA A 146 3.46 -8.30 3.99
C ALA A 146 3.36 -8.51 5.51
N TYR A 147 2.57 -7.69 6.21
CA TYR A 147 2.62 -7.58 7.67
C TYR A 147 1.31 -7.93 8.38
N LEU A 148 0.16 -7.94 7.69
CA LEU A 148 -1.14 -8.26 8.31
C LEU A 148 -1.13 -9.62 9.03
N GLY A 149 -0.53 -10.63 8.40
CA GLY A 149 -0.38 -11.96 8.99
C GLY A 149 0.40 -11.94 10.30
N GLU A 150 1.56 -11.28 10.33
CA GLU A 150 2.41 -11.24 11.54
C GLU A 150 1.76 -10.40 12.66
N LEU A 151 1.12 -9.28 12.33
CA LEU A 151 0.34 -8.51 13.31
C LEU A 151 -0.75 -9.36 13.95
N THR A 152 -1.46 -10.14 13.13
CA THR A 152 -2.50 -11.06 13.60
C THR A 152 -1.91 -12.15 14.49
N ARG A 153 -0.77 -12.72 14.11
CA ARG A 153 -0.06 -13.72 14.91
C ARG A 153 0.33 -13.18 16.28
N LEU A 154 0.91 -11.99 16.35
CA LEU A 154 1.33 -11.37 17.61
C LEU A 154 0.16 -11.14 18.57
N VAL A 155 -1.00 -10.73 18.05
CA VAL A 155 -2.24 -10.62 18.83
C VAL A 155 -2.69 -11.99 19.36
N ILE A 156 -2.71 -13.01 18.49
CA ILE A 156 -3.09 -14.39 18.87
C ILE A 156 -2.13 -14.95 19.93
N VAL A 157 -0.83 -14.75 19.77
CA VAL A 157 0.20 -15.20 20.72
C VAL A 157 -0.03 -14.57 22.09
N SER A 158 -0.24 -13.26 22.18
CA SER A 158 -0.51 -12.58 23.46
C SER A 158 -1.82 -13.08 24.09
N LEU A 159 -2.92 -13.15 23.32
CA LEU A 159 -4.21 -13.63 23.83
C LEU A 159 -4.18 -15.09 24.29
N THR A 160 -3.36 -15.92 23.65
CA THR A 160 -3.17 -17.33 24.04
C THR A 160 -2.26 -17.42 25.27
N THR A 161 -1.05 -16.88 25.19
CA THR A 161 0.02 -17.19 26.15
C THR A 161 -0.03 -16.35 27.40
N GLU A 162 -0.34 -15.05 27.28
CA GLU A 162 -0.36 -14.09 28.37
C GLU A 162 -1.74 -14.00 29.02
N HIS A 163 -2.80 -14.01 28.21
CA HIS A 163 -4.17 -13.79 28.68
C HIS A 163 -5.03 -15.05 28.81
N LYS A 164 -4.60 -16.20 28.26
CA LYS A 164 -5.31 -17.49 28.32
C LYS A 164 -6.75 -17.42 27.78
N VAL A 165 -6.99 -16.51 26.83
CA VAL A 165 -8.30 -16.29 26.16
C VAL A 165 -8.51 -17.28 25.02
N LEU A 166 -7.44 -17.59 24.29
CA LEU A 166 -7.47 -18.51 23.15
C LEU A 166 -6.87 -19.86 23.54
N PHE A 167 -7.42 -20.92 22.95
CA PHE A 167 -6.82 -22.25 22.85
C PHE A 167 -6.44 -22.89 24.19
N GLY A 168 -7.18 -22.55 25.26
CA GLY A 168 -6.87 -23.00 26.62
C GLY A 168 -5.47 -22.59 27.10
N GLY A 169 -4.85 -21.60 26.46
CA GLY A 169 -3.51 -21.13 26.76
C GLY A 169 -2.36 -21.81 26.04
N CYS A 170 -2.66 -22.71 25.09
CA CYS A 170 -1.67 -23.46 24.31
C CYS A 170 -1.75 -23.06 22.83
N LEU A 171 -0.67 -22.52 22.26
CA LEU A 171 -0.67 -22.05 20.88
C LEU A 171 -0.51 -23.22 19.89
N PRO A 172 -1.14 -23.17 18.69
CA PRO A 172 -0.80 -24.08 17.60
C PRO A 172 0.70 -24.03 17.29
N SER A 173 1.34 -25.19 17.08
CA SER A 173 2.78 -25.30 16.84
C SER A 173 3.24 -24.44 15.66
N GLN A 174 2.41 -24.36 14.63
CA GLN A 174 2.63 -23.63 13.40
C GLN A 174 2.70 -22.12 13.64
N TRP A 175 2.12 -21.58 14.71
CA TRP A 175 2.10 -20.14 15.00
C TRP A 175 3.13 -19.70 16.06
N LYS A 176 3.94 -20.62 16.58
CA LYS A 176 4.97 -20.33 17.58
C LYS A 176 6.04 -19.39 17.02
N GLU A 177 6.50 -19.64 15.80
CA GLU A 177 7.57 -18.85 15.17
C GLU A 177 7.03 -17.57 14.48
N PRO A 178 7.85 -16.50 14.38
CA PRO A 178 7.50 -15.31 13.59
C PRO A 178 7.21 -15.63 12.12
N TRP A 179 6.30 -14.86 11.52
CA TRP A 179 5.94 -14.87 10.09
C TRP A 179 5.22 -16.12 9.58
N THR A 180 4.83 -17.03 10.46
CA THR A 180 4.17 -18.28 10.05
C THR A 180 2.68 -18.13 9.76
N LEU A 181 2.01 -17.15 10.36
CA LEU A 181 0.63 -16.78 10.01
C LEU A 181 0.68 -15.80 8.84
N THR A 182 0.15 -16.20 7.69
CA THR A 182 0.20 -15.41 6.47
C THR A 182 -1.07 -14.59 6.25
N THR A 183 -0.95 -13.48 5.51
CA THR A 183 -2.11 -12.71 5.04
C THR A 183 -3.05 -13.56 4.18
N THR A 184 -2.53 -14.57 3.48
CA THR A 184 -3.35 -15.55 2.73
C THR A 184 -4.25 -16.36 3.67
N TRP A 185 -3.71 -16.83 4.80
CA TRP A 185 -4.52 -17.54 5.80
C TRP A 185 -5.66 -16.64 6.31
N MET A 186 -5.37 -15.38 6.65
CA MET A 186 -6.41 -14.42 7.07
C MET A 186 -7.47 -14.23 5.97
N SER A 187 -7.02 -14.07 4.72
CA SER A 187 -7.89 -13.94 3.56
C SER A 187 -8.78 -15.17 3.40
N GLU A 188 -8.27 -16.39 3.57
CA GLU A 188 -9.07 -17.62 3.50
C GLU A 188 -10.15 -17.65 4.58
N MET A 189 -9.80 -17.30 5.82
CA MET A 189 -10.73 -17.25 6.95
C MET A 189 -11.85 -16.22 6.75
N GLU A 190 -11.51 -15.03 6.24
CA GLU A 190 -12.49 -13.99 5.93
C GLU A 190 -13.26 -14.25 4.63
N SER A 191 -12.70 -15.01 3.68
CA SER A 191 -13.32 -15.27 2.36
C SER A 191 -14.46 -16.26 2.44
N SER A 192 -14.36 -17.21 3.37
CA SER A 192 -15.42 -18.18 3.55
C SER A 192 -16.65 -17.40 4.00
N MET A 193 -17.60 -17.15 3.12
CA MET A 193 -18.97 -16.71 3.48
C MET A 193 -19.73 -17.80 4.27
N GLN A 194 -18.99 -18.65 4.98
CA GLN A 194 -19.43 -19.83 5.69
C GLN A 194 -19.71 -19.50 7.15
N ASP A 195 -20.53 -20.35 7.75
CA ASP A 195 -20.71 -20.44 9.19
C ASP A 195 -19.37 -20.75 9.90
N ASN A 196 -19.21 -20.27 11.13
CA ASN A 196 -18.03 -20.52 11.95
C ASN A 196 -17.76 -22.01 12.16
N GLU A 197 -18.78 -22.86 12.08
CA GLU A 197 -18.62 -24.32 12.13
C GLU A 197 -17.71 -24.85 11.01
N GLN A 198 -17.83 -24.33 9.78
CA GLN A 198 -17.01 -24.81 8.65
C GLN A 198 -15.58 -24.27 8.73
N ARG A 199 -15.42 -23.03 9.21
CA ARG A 199 -14.09 -22.47 9.51
C ARG A 199 -13.39 -23.29 10.59
N LEU A 200 -14.13 -23.64 11.64
CA LEU A 200 -13.62 -24.47 12.74
C LEU A 200 -13.19 -25.84 12.24
N ALA A 201 -14.02 -26.51 11.43
CA ALA A 201 -13.68 -27.82 10.86
C ALA A 201 -12.37 -27.77 10.06
N LYS A 202 -12.23 -26.80 9.14
CA LYS A 202 -10.98 -26.60 8.36
C LYS A 202 -9.78 -26.29 9.25
N PHE A 203 -9.98 -25.46 10.26
CA PHE A 203 -8.91 -25.11 11.19
C PHE A 203 -8.48 -26.32 12.05
N GLN A 204 -9.43 -27.17 12.45
CA GLN A 204 -9.14 -28.42 13.15
C GLN A 204 -8.38 -29.40 12.26
N GLU A 205 -8.75 -29.54 10.98
CA GLU A 205 -8.00 -30.34 10.00
C GLU A 205 -6.56 -29.84 9.85
N TRP A 206 -6.37 -28.52 9.76
CA TRP A 206 -5.05 -27.89 9.66
C TRP A 206 -4.21 -28.05 10.93
N ILE A 207 -4.81 -27.98 12.13
CA ILE A 207 -4.11 -28.30 13.37
C ILE A 207 -3.69 -29.78 13.37
N ALA A 208 -4.60 -30.69 13.00
CA ALA A 208 -4.40 -32.13 13.10
C ALA A 208 -3.36 -32.67 12.11
N ALA A 209 -3.34 -32.18 10.87
CA ALA A 209 -2.40 -32.64 9.84
C ALA A 209 -0.94 -32.42 10.27
N GLU A 210 -0.66 -31.29 10.90
CA GLU A 210 0.68 -30.89 11.33
C GLU A 210 1.04 -31.31 12.77
N SER A 211 0.07 -31.84 13.53
CA SER A 211 0.30 -32.43 14.86
C SER A 211 0.89 -33.85 14.79
N SER A 212 0.92 -34.46 13.60
CA SER A 212 1.30 -35.88 13.43
C SER A 212 2.78 -36.20 13.68
N ASP A 213 3.65 -35.18 13.81
CA ASP A 213 5.09 -35.35 14.04
C ASP A 213 5.60 -34.94 15.44
N ASN A 214 4.79 -34.30 16.29
CA ASN A 214 5.23 -33.83 17.61
C ASN A 214 4.17 -34.06 18.70
N ASP A 215 4.42 -35.07 19.53
CA ASP A 215 3.69 -35.38 20.78
C ASP A 215 4.03 -34.34 21.88
N ASP A 216 4.01 -33.04 21.54
CA ASP A 216 4.31 -31.93 22.44
C ASP A 216 3.03 -31.53 23.20
N PRO A 217 2.90 -31.87 24.51
CA PRO A 217 1.72 -31.55 25.31
C PRO A 217 1.53 -30.04 25.53
N SER A 218 2.45 -29.19 25.08
CA SER A 218 2.31 -27.72 25.09
C SER A 218 1.60 -27.15 23.86
N THR A 219 1.18 -28.01 22.92
CA THR A 219 0.45 -27.61 21.71
C THR A 219 -1.03 -27.97 21.82
N ILE A 220 -1.89 -27.12 21.27
CA ILE A 220 -3.32 -27.39 21.18
C ILE A 220 -3.61 -28.51 20.18
N THR A 221 -4.47 -29.44 20.56
CA THR A 221 -4.95 -30.52 19.68
C THR A 221 -6.37 -30.28 19.14
N THR A 222 -7.15 -29.38 19.76
CA THR A 222 -8.55 -29.12 19.38
C THR A 222 -8.95 -27.67 19.68
N ALA A 223 -9.37 -26.93 18.65
CA ALA A 223 -9.95 -25.59 18.78
C ALA A 223 -11.47 -25.65 19.04
N THR A 224 -12.01 -24.63 19.71
CA THR A 224 -13.43 -24.47 20.02
C THR A 224 -14.13 -23.47 19.09
N SER A 225 -15.46 -23.43 19.12
CA SER A 225 -16.23 -22.40 18.39
C SER A 225 -15.95 -20.99 18.91
N GLU A 226 -15.71 -20.83 20.22
CA GLU A 226 -15.34 -19.55 20.82
C GLU A 226 -13.96 -19.08 20.35
N ASP A 227 -12.99 -19.98 20.22
CA ASP A 227 -11.69 -19.65 19.62
C ASP A 227 -11.88 -19.12 18.19
N MET A 228 -12.75 -19.76 17.41
CA MET A 228 -13.02 -19.37 16.03
C MET A 228 -13.68 -17.99 15.94
N GLU A 229 -14.60 -17.67 16.84
CA GLU A 229 -15.19 -16.33 16.94
C GLU A 229 -14.13 -15.26 17.23
N HIS A 230 -13.25 -15.51 18.20
CA HIS A 230 -12.16 -14.60 18.51
C HIS A 230 -11.16 -14.44 17.36
N LEU A 231 -10.76 -15.52 16.68
CA LEU A 231 -9.89 -15.44 15.50
C LEU A 231 -10.48 -14.56 14.40
N MET A 232 -11.78 -14.71 14.14
CA MET A 232 -12.49 -13.90 13.14
C MET A 232 -12.57 -12.43 13.54
N GLN A 233 -12.79 -12.14 14.83
CA GLN A 233 -12.76 -10.77 15.35
C GLN A 233 -11.37 -10.15 15.19
N ILE A 234 -10.30 -10.88 15.52
CA ILE A 234 -8.92 -10.41 15.37
C ILE A 234 -8.62 -10.10 13.91
N CYS A 235 -8.89 -11.04 12.99
CA CYS A 235 -8.68 -10.82 11.56
C CYS A 235 -9.42 -9.58 11.09
N THR A 236 -10.71 -9.46 11.43
CA THR A 236 -11.57 -8.33 11.04
C THR A 236 -11.05 -7.00 11.60
N MET A 237 -10.56 -6.97 12.85
CA MET A 237 -9.99 -5.77 13.45
C MET A 237 -8.72 -5.32 12.72
N ILE A 238 -7.80 -6.24 12.45
CA ILE A 238 -6.54 -5.95 11.75
C ILE A 238 -6.81 -5.48 10.32
N SER A 239 -7.65 -6.20 9.56
CA SER A 239 -7.96 -5.83 8.17
C SER A 239 -8.83 -4.56 8.07
N SER A 240 -9.70 -4.27 9.05
CA SER A 240 -10.45 -3.01 9.12
C SER A 240 -9.54 -1.82 9.45
N ARG A 241 -8.56 -1.99 10.34
CA ARG A 241 -7.54 -0.98 10.61
C ARG A 241 -6.73 -0.70 9.35
N ALA A 242 -6.30 -1.75 8.65
CA ALA A 242 -5.53 -1.63 7.43
C ALA A 242 -6.27 -0.85 6.34
N ALA A 243 -7.56 -1.15 6.13
CA ALA A 243 -8.43 -0.39 5.23
C ALA A 243 -8.60 1.08 5.65
N THR A 244 -8.68 1.35 6.96
CA THR A 244 -8.79 2.71 7.50
C THR A 244 -7.54 3.52 7.20
N LEU A 245 -6.36 2.94 7.42
CA LEU A 245 -5.09 3.60 7.11
C LEU A 245 -4.96 3.85 5.60
N ALA A 246 -5.21 2.85 4.75
CA ALA A 246 -5.21 3.05 3.30
C ALA A 246 -6.17 4.16 2.84
N SER A 247 -7.38 4.22 3.42
CA SER A 247 -8.33 5.30 3.13
C SER A 247 -7.85 6.68 3.58
N ALA A 248 -7.10 6.78 4.68
CA ALA A 248 -6.55 8.05 5.17
C ALA A 248 -5.49 8.60 4.20
N ALA A 249 -4.63 7.73 3.65
CA ALA A 249 -3.67 8.13 2.61
C ALA A 249 -4.38 8.65 1.35
N MET A 250 -5.41 7.93 0.88
CA MET A 250 -6.23 8.36 -0.26
C MET A 250 -6.93 9.69 0.03
N ALA A 251 -7.54 9.84 1.21
CA ALA A 251 -8.24 11.05 1.60
C ALA A 251 -7.32 12.27 1.63
N ALA A 252 -6.13 12.13 2.21
CA ALA A 252 -5.13 13.19 2.24
C ALA A 252 -4.73 13.66 0.83
N ILE A 253 -4.60 12.73 -0.12
CA ILE A 253 -4.25 13.05 -1.51
C ILE A 253 -5.42 13.68 -2.27
N ILE A 254 -6.67 13.27 -1.99
CA ILE A 254 -7.87 13.91 -2.55
C ILE A 254 -7.95 15.37 -2.09
N GLU A 255 -7.74 15.62 -0.80
CA GLU A 255 -7.75 16.96 -0.19
C GLU A 255 -6.60 17.81 -0.71
N GLN A 256 -5.38 17.26 -0.79
CA GLN A 256 -4.19 17.94 -1.30
C GLN A 256 -4.38 18.50 -2.72
N GLN A 257 -5.11 17.78 -3.57
CA GLN A 257 -5.39 18.17 -4.95
C GLN A 257 -6.53 19.19 -5.08
N GLY A 258 -7.19 19.59 -3.98
CA GLY A 258 -8.32 20.52 -4.03
C GLY A 258 -9.54 19.98 -4.78
N LEU A 259 -9.68 18.65 -4.94
CA LEU A 259 -10.74 18.03 -5.74
C LEU A 259 -12.15 18.22 -5.15
N LEU A 260 -12.23 18.71 -3.92
CA LEU A 260 -13.48 18.94 -3.19
C LEU A 260 -14.01 20.37 -3.35
N LEU A 261 -13.27 21.25 -4.03
CA LEU A 261 -13.55 22.66 -4.16
C LEU A 261 -13.93 22.99 -5.61
N ASP A 262 -15.02 23.72 -5.80
CA ASP A 262 -15.51 24.10 -7.12
C ASP A 262 -14.71 25.28 -7.69
N ASN A 263 -14.32 25.21 -8.97
CA ASN A 263 -13.51 26.22 -9.67
C ASN A 263 -12.10 26.45 -9.10
N GLU A 264 -11.64 25.64 -8.14
CA GLU A 264 -10.22 25.57 -7.84
C GLU A 264 -9.52 24.75 -8.92
N GLU A 265 -8.52 25.35 -9.56
CA GLU A 265 -7.64 24.67 -10.51
C GLU A 265 -8.30 24.11 -11.78
N GLY A 266 -9.51 24.57 -12.09
CA GLY A 266 -10.30 24.03 -13.19
C GLY A 266 -11.07 22.76 -12.84
N ASN A 267 -11.09 22.37 -11.55
CA ASN A 267 -11.90 21.26 -11.06
C ASN A 267 -13.38 21.64 -11.08
N ASN A 268 -14.20 20.69 -11.53
CA ASN A 268 -15.64 20.72 -11.34
C ASN A 268 -16.00 19.81 -10.17
N ILE A 269 -16.75 20.32 -9.20
CA ILE A 269 -17.17 19.57 -8.01
C ILE A 269 -18.09 18.37 -8.34
N ASN A 270 -18.51 18.21 -9.59
CA ASN A 270 -19.28 17.06 -10.07
C ASN A 270 -18.44 16.00 -10.78
N ASP A 271 -17.15 16.26 -11.03
CA ASP A 271 -16.28 15.29 -11.71
C ASP A 271 -16.04 14.05 -10.83
N PRO A 272 -15.87 12.85 -11.42
CA PRO A 272 -15.53 11.67 -10.64
C PRO A 272 -14.12 11.78 -10.05
N ILE A 273 -13.94 11.29 -8.82
CA ILE A 273 -12.63 11.10 -8.19
C ILE A 273 -12.19 9.67 -8.49
N ILE A 274 -11.44 9.51 -9.58
CA ILE A 274 -11.02 8.20 -10.08
C ILE A 274 -9.66 7.83 -9.48
N ILE A 275 -9.64 6.71 -8.75
CA ILE A 275 -8.45 6.16 -8.07
C ILE A 275 -8.14 4.80 -8.69
N GLY A 276 -7.03 4.73 -9.43
CA GLY A 276 -6.51 3.47 -9.94
C GLY A 276 -5.71 2.74 -8.87
N VAL A 277 -6.21 1.61 -8.38
CA VAL A 277 -5.57 0.79 -7.34
C VAL A 277 -5.05 -0.51 -7.93
N ASN A 278 -3.80 -0.87 -7.62
CA ASN A 278 -3.21 -2.15 -7.97
C ASN A 278 -2.62 -2.82 -6.73
N GLY A 279 -2.56 -4.15 -6.70
CA GLY A 279 -1.97 -4.92 -5.62
C GLY A 279 -2.91 -5.97 -5.02
N SER A 280 -2.30 -7.06 -4.53
CA SER A 280 -3.01 -8.26 -4.09
C SER A 280 -3.91 -8.03 -2.86
N THR A 281 -3.53 -7.13 -1.95
CA THR A 281 -4.33 -6.84 -0.74
C THR A 281 -5.64 -6.16 -1.12
N PHE A 282 -5.60 -5.20 -2.05
CA PHE A 282 -6.83 -4.58 -2.56
C PHE A 282 -7.66 -5.52 -3.45
N GLU A 283 -7.00 -6.27 -4.35
CA GLU A 283 -7.71 -7.13 -5.31
C GLU A 283 -8.31 -8.39 -4.67
N LYS A 284 -7.56 -9.06 -3.80
CA LYS A 284 -7.85 -10.44 -3.38
C LYS A 284 -8.30 -10.57 -1.94
N TYR A 285 -7.95 -9.61 -1.07
CA TYR A 285 -8.36 -9.70 0.33
C TYR A 285 -9.87 -9.44 0.47
N PRO A 286 -10.64 -10.33 1.13
CA PRO A 286 -12.09 -10.24 1.24
C PRO A 286 -12.55 -8.91 1.82
N GLN A 287 -13.54 -8.30 1.17
CA GLN A 287 -14.16 -7.05 1.60
C GLN A 287 -13.21 -5.83 1.67
N MET A 288 -11.96 -5.93 1.22
CA MET A 288 -10.99 -4.84 1.38
C MET A 288 -11.44 -3.58 0.62
N GLN A 289 -11.90 -3.74 -0.61
CA GLN A 289 -12.42 -2.62 -1.42
C GLN A 289 -13.62 -1.95 -0.76
N GLN A 290 -14.57 -2.76 -0.27
CA GLN A 290 -15.77 -2.32 0.43
C GLN A 290 -15.42 -1.58 1.72
N ARG A 291 -14.43 -2.07 2.48
CA ARG A 291 -13.96 -1.43 3.70
C ARG A 291 -13.31 -0.09 3.42
N ILE A 292 -12.41 0.00 2.43
CA ILE A 292 -11.79 1.27 2.04
C ILE A 292 -12.86 2.27 1.62
N TYR A 293 -13.78 1.86 0.73
CA TYR A 293 -14.87 2.72 0.29
C TYR A 293 -15.75 3.19 1.46
N ALA A 294 -16.11 2.30 2.38
CA ALA A 294 -16.89 2.66 3.57
C ALA A 294 -16.15 3.66 4.47
N LYS A 295 -14.82 3.57 4.59
CA LYS A 295 -14.02 4.53 5.36
C LYS A 295 -13.90 5.88 4.66
N LEU A 296 -13.70 5.90 3.35
CA LEU A 296 -13.75 7.14 2.56
C LEU A 296 -15.13 7.80 2.64
N ARG A 297 -16.21 7.02 2.56
CA ARG A 297 -17.57 7.50 2.74
C ARG A 297 -17.82 8.06 4.13
N SER A 298 -17.31 7.40 5.17
CA SER A 298 -17.37 7.92 6.53
C SER A 298 -16.57 9.21 6.71
N TRP A 299 -15.47 9.39 5.97
CA TRP A 299 -14.61 10.57 6.05
C TRP A 299 -15.23 11.78 5.34
N PHE A 300 -15.67 11.61 4.10
CA PHE A 300 -16.16 12.72 3.27
C PHE A 300 -17.68 12.91 3.25
N GLY A 301 -18.45 11.92 3.71
CA GLY A 301 -19.91 11.91 3.57
C GLY A 301 -20.39 11.42 2.21
N ASP A 302 -21.70 11.17 2.11
CA ASP A 302 -22.33 10.49 0.97
C ASP A 302 -22.11 11.21 -0.37
N GLN A 303 -22.25 12.53 -0.40
CA GLN A 303 -22.16 13.31 -1.63
C GLN A 303 -20.79 13.17 -2.32
N VAL A 304 -19.70 13.22 -1.56
CA VAL A 304 -18.34 13.07 -2.12
C VAL A 304 -18.07 11.61 -2.42
N ALA A 305 -18.51 10.69 -1.56
CA ALA A 305 -18.30 9.26 -1.73
C ALA A 305 -18.92 8.71 -3.01
N GLU A 306 -20.08 9.24 -3.44
CA GLU A 306 -20.72 8.89 -4.70
C GLU A 306 -19.87 9.27 -5.94
N ARG A 307 -18.94 10.22 -5.80
CA ARG A 307 -17.98 10.56 -6.86
C ARG A 307 -16.73 9.68 -6.86
N ILE A 308 -16.42 9.01 -5.75
CA ILE A 308 -15.19 8.22 -5.61
C ILE A 308 -15.34 6.89 -6.35
N GLN A 309 -14.46 6.66 -7.31
CA GLN A 309 -14.36 5.41 -8.07
C GLN A 309 -13.04 4.72 -7.71
N LEU A 310 -13.13 3.59 -7.02
CA LEU A 310 -11.98 2.74 -6.69
C LEU A 310 -11.87 1.63 -7.74
N ASP A 311 -11.00 1.82 -8.71
CA ASP A 311 -10.88 0.92 -9.85
C ASP A 311 -9.63 0.04 -9.73
N LEU A 312 -9.74 -1.21 -10.17
CA LEU A 312 -8.60 -2.10 -10.26
C LEU A 312 -7.77 -1.79 -11.52
N ALA A 313 -6.59 -1.21 -11.32
CA ALA A 313 -5.65 -0.86 -12.38
C ALA A 313 -4.66 -2.01 -12.68
N LYS A 314 -5.13 -3.05 -13.38
CA LYS A 314 -4.30 -4.20 -13.77
C LYS A 314 -3.16 -3.77 -14.70
N ASP A 315 -2.00 -4.42 -14.55
CA ASP A 315 -0.80 -4.22 -15.38
C ASP A 315 -0.27 -2.77 -15.43
N GLY A 316 -0.67 -1.95 -14.44
CA GLY A 316 -0.40 -0.52 -14.42
C GLY A 316 1.08 -0.16 -14.55
N SER A 317 1.97 -0.87 -13.86
CA SER A 317 3.41 -0.59 -13.91
C SER A 317 4.02 -0.83 -15.29
N SER A 318 3.61 -1.91 -15.98
CA SER A 318 4.14 -2.29 -17.29
C SER A 318 3.62 -1.36 -18.39
N ILE A 319 2.30 -1.20 -18.47
CA ILE A 319 1.65 -0.36 -19.48
C ILE A 319 2.01 1.11 -19.26
N GLY A 320 1.98 1.58 -18.01
CA GLY A 320 2.32 2.95 -17.65
C GLY A 320 3.78 3.27 -17.96
N GLY A 321 4.71 2.34 -17.67
CA GLY A 321 6.11 2.50 -18.05
C GLY A 321 6.29 2.64 -19.56
N ALA A 322 5.58 1.83 -20.37
CA ALA A 322 5.62 1.94 -21.83
C ALA A 322 5.03 3.27 -22.33
N LEU A 323 3.91 3.71 -21.78
CA LEU A 323 3.29 5.00 -22.12
C LEU A 323 4.21 6.18 -21.77
N ILE A 324 4.84 6.17 -20.60
CA ILE A 324 5.80 7.21 -20.20
C ILE A 324 7.02 7.19 -21.14
N ALA A 325 7.52 6.00 -21.48
CA ALA A 325 8.61 5.85 -22.43
C ALA A 325 8.24 6.38 -23.83
N MET A 326 6.97 6.29 -24.26
CA MET A 326 6.49 6.87 -25.52
C MET A 326 6.43 8.41 -25.49
N LEU A 327 6.20 9.01 -24.33
CA LEU A 327 6.21 10.47 -24.17
C LEU A 327 7.64 11.05 -24.21
N TYR A 328 8.66 10.21 -24.09
CA TYR A 328 10.05 10.62 -24.20
C TYR A 328 10.38 11.00 -25.66
N HIS A 329 10.61 12.29 -25.88
CA HIS A 329 11.23 12.79 -27.11
C HIS A 329 12.72 13.02 -26.87
N PRO A 330 13.64 12.35 -27.60
CA PRO A 330 15.06 12.69 -27.53
C PRO A 330 15.22 14.13 -28.03
N ARG A 331 15.74 15.00 -27.16
CA ARG A 331 16.20 16.34 -27.54
C ARG A 331 17.54 16.26 -28.23
#